data_AF-A0A174SGU6-F1
#
_entry.id   AF-A0A174SGU6-F1
#
_cell.length_a   1.000
_cell.length_b   1.000
_cell.length_c   1.000
_cell.angle_alpha   90.00
_cell.angle_beta   90.00
_cell.angle_gamma   90.00
#
_symmetry.space_group_name_H-M   'P 1'
#
loop_
_entity.id
_entity.type
_entity.pdbx_description
1 polymer ?
#
loop_
_entity_poly.entity_id
_entity_poly.type
_entity_poly.pdbx_seq_one_letter_code
_entity_poly.pdbx_strand_id
1 'polypeptide(L)'
;MEAFRLLEKQGCTIRDSFWSRYISLVKNTVIPYQWDILNDRIPDSEPSHAIDNFRVAAGDMEGRFYGQVFQDSDVSKWLEAVGNVLMLERDKELEEKADSVIDIIARAQQPDGYLDTYFIIEEPDKRWTNVLECHELYCAGHFIEGAVAYYLATGKEKVYNVAKKLADHIDGVFGPEERWRRMGYTRAPLGLALRIPGWSRGYSLRVNGETVSADREEKGFACLMRSWPEETEITLKFRMEARFIKASQNVRYNAGRAAIVRGPLVYCLEEADNGAYLDQIAVDPKGGLAEEADLSMPGGCIALKARGVRELAQTDADTLYMPYGSYEEAVTVKAVPYFLRNNRGRGEMQVWMRIK
;
A
#
# COMPACT_ATOMS: atom_id res chain seq x y z
N MET A 1 -17.74 -2.67 27.86
CA MET A 1 -16.77 -2.95 26.78
C MET A 1 -15.70 -1.88 26.89
N GLU A 2 -14.46 -2.27 27.20
CA GLU A 2 -13.35 -1.32 27.21
C GLU A 2 -13.06 -0.94 25.76
N ALA A 3 -13.29 0.33 25.42
CA ALA A 3 -13.04 0.84 24.08
C ALA A 3 -11.56 1.22 23.95
N PHE A 4 -10.83 0.53 23.09
CA PHE A 4 -9.49 0.93 22.68
C PHE A 4 -9.58 2.20 21.82
N ARG A 5 -8.67 3.17 22.04
CA ARG A 5 -8.51 4.34 21.18
C ARG A 5 -7.37 4.10 20.19
N LEU A 6 -7.59 4.40 18.92
CA LEU A 6 -6.51 4.44 17.93
C LEU A 6 -5.62 5.66 18.20
N LEU A 7 -4.31 5.47 18.07
CA LEU A 7 -3.36 6.59 18.10
C LEU A 7 -3.70 7.56 16.97
N GLU A 8 -3.66 8.86 17.27
CA GLU A 8 -3.85 9.89 16.26
C GLU A 8 -2.63 9.92 15.33
N LYS A 9 -2.89 9.91 14.02
CA LYS A 9 -1.84 9.84 13.00
C LYS A 9 -0.84 11.00 13.12
N GLN A 10 -1.31 12.19 13.46
CA GLN A 10 -0.51 13.41 13.63
C GLN A 10 0.44 13.33 14.84
N GLY A 11 0.14 12.47 15.82
CA GLY A 11 0.99 12.23 16.98
C GLY A 11 2.05 11.15 16.73
N CYS A 12 2.10 10.54 15.54
CA CYS A 12 2.99 9.45 15.22
C CYS A 12 4.19 9.95 14.39
N THR A 13 5.41 9.61 14.82
CA THR A 13 6.63 9.81 14.03
C THR A 13 7.21 8.47 13.62
N ILE A 14 7.54 8.31 12.34
CA ILE A 14 8.17 7.10 11.80
C ILE A 14 9.66 7.36 11.64
N ARG A 15 10.48 6.66 12.44
CA ARG A 15 11.94 6.71 12.38
C ARG A 15 12.49 5.29 12.36
N ASP A 16 12.62 4.71 11.17
CA ASP A 16 13.27 3.43 10.99
C ASP A 16 14.04 3.37 9.66
N SER A 17 14.81 2.31 9.44
CA SER A 17 15.59 2.16 8.21
C SER A 17 14.75 1.73 6.99
N PHE A 18 13.54 1.22 7.20
CA PHE A 18 12.72 0.61 6.15
C PHE A 18 11.72 1.61 5.57
N TRP A 19 10.78 2.09 6.38
CA TRP A 19 9.70 3.00 6.01
C TRP A 19 10.20 4.42 5.78
N SER A 20 11.15 4.92 6.59
CA SER A 20 11.64 6.29 6.38
C SER A 20 12.25 6.46 4.99
N ARG A 21 12.93 5.42 4.46
CA ARG A 21 13.43 5.41 3.07
C ARG A 21 12.31 5.55 2.03
N TYR A 22 11.23 4.77 2.17
CA TYR A 22 10.10 4.83 1.24
C TYR A 22 9.33 6.14 1.36
N ILE A 23 9.15 6.67 2.57
CA ILE A 23 8.52 7.97 2.80
C ILE A 23 9.35 9.07 2.11
N SER A 24 10.68 9.06 2.26
CA SER A 24 11.56 9.98 1.56
C SER A 24 11.50 9.82 0.04
N LEU A 25 11.45 8.59 -0.48
CA LEU A 25 11.28 8.34 -1.92
C LEU A 25 9.95 8.92 -2.43
N VAL A 26 8.87 8.72 -1.69
CA VAL A 26 7.55 9.26 -2.04
C VAL A 26 7.58 10.79 -2.05
N LYS A 27 8.06 11.41 -0.97
CA LYS A 27 8.14 12.87 -0.82
C LYS A 27 9.04 13.51 -1.87
N ASN A 28 10.25 12.98 -2.07
CA ASN A 28 11.30 13.66 -2.83
C ASN A 28 11.33 13.27 -4.31
N THR A 29 10.63 12.21 -4.70
CA THR A 29 10.69 11.69 -6.08
C THR A 29 9.31 11.42 -6.64
N VAL A 30 8.48 10.60 -5.97
CA VAL A 30 7.19 10.19 -6.54
C VAL A 30 6.21 11.36 -6.65
N ILE A 31 6.01 12.12 -5.57
CA ILE A 31 5.09 13.27 -5.55
C ILE A 31 5.52 14.36 -6.56
N PRO A 32 6.81 14.77 -6.63
CA PRO A 32 7.27 15.71 -7.65
C PRO A 32 7.09 15.19 -9.08
N TYR A 33 7.43 13.92 -9.35
CA TYR A 33 7.26 13.34 -10.68
C TYR A 33 5.78 13.29 -11.09
N GLN A 34 4.90 12.85 -10.18
CA GLN A 34 3.46 12.85 -10.41
C GLN A 34 2.92 14.26 -10.65
N TRP A 35 3.41 15.25 -9.91
CA TRP A 35 3.03 16.64 -10.11
C TRP A 35 3.34 17.12 -11.54
N ASP A 36 4.52 16.77 -12.06
CA ASP A 36 4.90 17.11 -13.42
C ASP A 36 4.06 16.36 -14.47
N ILE A 37 3.70 15.10 -14.23
CA ILE A 37 2.76 14.34 -15.08
C ILE A 37 1.36 14.97 -15.08
N LEU A 38 0.80 15.31 -13.92
CA LEU A 38 -0.54 15.92 -13.81
C LEU A 38 -0.64 17.30 -14.46
N ASN A 39 0.50 17.96 -14.71
CA ASN A 39 0.62 19.24 -15.41
C ASN A 39 1.23 19.11 -16.81
N ASP A 40 1.33 17.89 -17.36
CA ASP A 40 1.81 17.64 -18.73
C ASP A 40 3.22 18.18 -19.01
N ARG A 41 4.12 18.11 -18.02
CA ARG A 41 5.49 18.65 -18.10
C ARG A 41 6.54 17.61 -18.46
N ILE A 42 6.14 16.38 -18.74
CA ILE A 42 7.02 15.29 -19.13
C ILE A 42 6.86 15.03 -20.63
N PRO A 43 7.84 15.41 -21.48
CA PRO A 43 7.69 15.44 -22.94
C PRO A 43 7.31 14.09 -23.61
N ASP A 44 7.69 12.97 -23.01
CA ASP A 44 7.51 11.62 -23.58
C ASP A 44 6.43 10.79 -22.85
N SER A 45 5.64 11.40 -21.97
CA SER A 45 4.50 10.74 -21.35
C SER A 45 3.21 11.04 -22.11
N GLU A 46 2.29 10.07 -22.17
CA GLU A 46 0.90 10.36 -22.54
C GLU A 46 0.35 11.49 -21.66
N PRO A 47 -0.30 12.51 -22.26
CA PRO A 47 -0.78 13.65 -21.50
C PRO A 47 -1.89 13.23 -20.53
N SER A 48 -1.88 13.85 -19.37
CA SER A 48 -2.84 13.69 -18.28
C SER A 48 -3.98 14.70 -18.37
N HIS A 49 -3.70 15.99 -18.60
CA HIS A 49 -4.66 17.10 -18.50
C HIS A 49 -5.42 17.22 -17.17
N ALA A 50 -5.06 16.47 -16.12
CA ALA A 50 -5.85 16.39 -14.91
C ALA A 50 -6.00 17.75 -14.21
N ILE A 51 -4.93 18.56 -14.15
CA ILE A 51 -5.01 19.92 -13.60
C ILE A 51 -5.70 20.89 -14.58
N ASP A 52 -5.49 20.72 -15.89
CA ASP A 52 -6.11 21.57 -16.90
C ASP A 52 -7.63 21.41 -16.95
N ASN A 53 -8.16 20.19 -16.76
CA ASN A 53 -9.60 19.97 -16.62
C ASN A 53 -10.19 20.82 -15.47
N PHE A 54 -9.51 20.91 -14.32
CA PHE A 54 -9.94 21.80 -13.24
C PHE A 54 -9.84 23.28 -13.61
N ARG A 55 -8.80 23.70 -14.37
CA ARG A 55 -8.68 25.09 -14.86
C ARG A 55 -9.81 25.44 -15.82
N VAL A 56 -10.18 24.54 -16.72
CA VAL A 56 -11.31 24.72 -17.65
C VAL A 56 -12.63 24.78 -16.88
N ALA A 57 -12.86 23.84 -15.94
CA ALA A 57 -14.05 23.85 -15.09
C ALA A 57 -14.15 25.10 -14.21
N ALA A 58 -13.02 25.69 -13.80
CA ALA A 58 -12.96 26.95 -13.07
C ALA A 58 -13.13 28.21 -13.96
N GLY A 59 -13.10 28.06 -15.28
CA GLY A 59 -13.10 29.19 -16.24
C GLY A 59 -11.77 29.94 -16.33
N ASP A 60 -10.68 29.37 -15.80
CA ASP A 60 -9.32 29.94 -15.87
C ASP A 60 -8.64 29.66 -17.22
N MET A 61 -9.19 28.73 -18.00
CA MET A 61 -8.66 28.26 -19.29
C MET A 61 -9.83 27.89 -20.22
N GLU A 62 -9.69 28.18 -21.51
CA GLU A 62 -10.60 27.64 -22.54
C GLU A 62 -10.12 26.25 -22.97
N GLY A 63 -11.03 25.30 -23.14
CA GLY A 63 -10.67 23.95 -23.55
C GLY A 63 -11.84 22.97 -23.48
N ARG A 64 -11.56 21.72 -23.86
CA ARG A 64 -12.45 20.57 -23.67
C ARG A 64 -11.85 19.63 -22.64
N PHE A 65 -12.69 18.77 -22.07
CA PHE A 65 -12.22 17.74 -21.14
C PHE A 65 -11.30 16.74 -21.86
N TYR A 66 -10.29 16.25 -21.15
CA TYR A 66 -9.44 15.16 -21.62
C TYR A 66 -9.18 14.12 -20.52
N GLY A 67 -9.04 12.86 -20.91
CA GLY A 67 -8.68 11.76 -20.03
C GLY A 67 -9.84 10.80 -19.75
N GLN A 68 -9.71 10.03 -18.67
CA GLN A 68 -10.75 9.10 -18.24
C GLN A 68 -11.85 9.84 -17.49
N VAL A 69 -13.09 9.32 -17.46
CA VAL A 69 -14.19 9.95 -16.71
C VAL A 69 -13.88 10.14 -15.21
N PHE A 70 -12.89 9.44 -14.67
CA PHE A 70 -12.41 9.55 -13.29
C PHE A 70 -11.09 10.34 -13.12
N GLN A 71 -10.69 11.14 -14.11
CA GLN A 71 -9.39 11.85 -14.13
C GLN A 71 -9.19 12.74 -12.89
N ASP A 72 -10.27 13.33 -12.36
CA ASP A 72 -10.26 14.16 -11.14
C ASP A 72 -9.69 13.41 -9.91
N SER A 73 -9.87 12.09 -9.88
CA SER A 73 -9.38 11.26 -8.78
C SER A 73 -7.84 11.23 -8.71
N ASP A 74 -7.13 11.47 -9.81
CA ASP A 74 -5.66 11.47 -9.82
C ASP A 74 -5.11 12.68 -9.07
N VAL A 75 -5.71 13.86 -9.26
CA VAL A 75 -5.40 15.07 -8.49
C VAL A 75 -5.75 14.87 -7.02
N SER A 76 -6.90 14.23 -6.74
CA SER A 76 -7.37 13.97 -5.38
C SER A 76 -6.44 13.02 -4.60
N LYS A 77 -5.98 11.94 -5.23
CA LYS A 77 -5.02 10.98 -4.64
C LYS A 77 -3.64 11.61 -4.44
N TRP A 78 -3.20 12.46 -5.38
CA TRP A 78 -1.97 13.25 -5.21
C TRP A 78 -2.10 14.18 -3.99
N LEU A 79 -3.21 14.88 -3.84
CA LEU A 79 -3.47 15.76 -2.70
C LEU A 79 -3.49 14.98 -1.37
N GLU A 80 -4.07 13.78 -1.35
CA GLU A 80 -4.04 12.90 -0.18
C GLU A 80 -2.61 12.48 0.19
N ALA A 81 -1.80 12.09 -0.80
CA ALA A 81 -0.39 11.74 -0.60
C ALA A 81 0.39 12.93 -0.03
N VAL A 82 0.15 14.14 -0.54
CA VAL A 82 0.74 15.38 -0.01
C VAL A 82 0.32 15.61 1.44
N GLY A 83 -0.99 15.54 1.75
CA GLY A 83 -1.48 15.67 3.13
C GLY A 83 -0.82 14.66 4.07
N ASN A 84 -0.72 13.41 3.65
CA ASN A 84 -0.08 12.34 4.41
C ASN A 84 1.42 12.59 4.67
N VAL A 85 2.16 13.11 3.70
CA VAL A 85 3.57 13.49 3.87
C VAL A 85 3.72 14.70 4.79
N LEU A 86 2.87 15.72 4.64
CA LEU A 86 2.90 16.94 5.46
C LEU A 86 2.55 16.69 6.94
N MET A 87 1.81 15.62 7.26
CA MET A 87 1.62 15.17 8.65
C MET A 87 2.92 14.67 9.29
N LEU A 88 3.84 14.10 8.50
CA LEU A 88 5.09 13.54 8.99
C LEU A 88 6.19 14.60 9.03
N GLU A 89 6.29 15.42 8.00
CA GLU A 89 7.29 16.48 7.88
C GLU A 89 6.76 17.63 7.04
N ARG A 90 6.70 18.83 7.63
CA ARG A 90 6.23 20.05 6.96
C ARG A 90 7.17 20.44 5.81
N ASP A 91 6.59 20.84 4.70
CA ASP A 91 7.28 21.29 3.50
C ASP A 91 6.52 22.46 2.90
N LYS A 92 7.08 23.67 2.99
CA LYS A 92 6.39 24.91 2.60
C LYS A 92 6.14 24.98 1.09
N GLU A 93 7.08 24.52 0.28
CA GLU A 93 6.94 24.57 -1.18
C GLU A 93 5.88 23.58 -1.66
N LEU A 94 5.89 22.37 -1.10
CA LEU A 94 4.87 21.38 -1.42
C LEU A 94 3.47 21.81 -0.97
N GLU A 95 3.38 22.45 0.19
CA GLU A 95 2.15 23.01 0.73
C GLU A 95 1.62 24.16 -0.15
N GLU A 96 2.48 25.06 -0.62
CA GLU A 96 2.10 26.14 -1.55
C GLU A 96 1.57 25.58 -2.89
N LYS A 97 2.18 24.50 -3.40
CA LYS A 97 1.67 23.80 -4.59
C LYS A 97 0.28 23.22 -4.34
N ALA A 98 0.09 22.50 -3.23
CA ALA A 98 -1.21 21.93 -2.89
C ALA A 98 -2.28 23.00 -2.65
N ASP A 99 -1.94 24.11 -1.99
CA ASP A 99 -2.85 25.25 -1.81
C ASP A 99 -3.30 25.82 -3.17
N SER A 100 -2.39 25.93 -4.14
CA SER A 100 -2.74 26.43 -5.49
C SER A 100 -3.72 25.51 -6.22
N VAL A 101 -3.62 24.19 -6.03
CA VAL A 101 -4.55 23.20 -6.59
C VAL A 101 -5.91 23.32 -5.90
N ILE A 102 -5.91 23.39 -4.57
CA ILE A 102 -7.13 23.57 -3.77
C ILE A 102 -7.87 24.84 -4.20
N ASP A 103 -7.16 25.92 -4.53
CA ASP A 103 -7.75 27.15 -5.02
C ASP A 103 -8.44 26.99 -6.37
N ILE A 104 -7.87 26.21 -7.30
CA ILE A 104 -8.50 25.91 -8.59
C ILE A 104 -9.74 25.04 -8.35
N ILE A 105 -9.63 23.98 -7.54
CA ILE A 105 -10.75 23.09 -7.22
C ILE A 105 -11.90 23.87 -6.58
N ALA A 106 -11.60 24.77 -5.64
CA ALA A 106 -12.62 25.60 -4.99
C ALA A 106 -13.35 26.54 -5.98
N ARG A 107 -12.67 27.02 -7.02
CA ARG A 107 -13.30 27.81 -8.10
C ARG A 107 -14.10 26.95 -9.08
N ALA A 108 -13.65 25.73 -9.36
CA ALA A 108 -14.34 24.78 -10.22
C ALA A 108 -15.64 24.24 -9.58
N GLN A 109 -15.71 24.17 -8.24
CA GLN A 109 -16.90 23.69 -7.52
C GLN A 109 -18.12 24.56 -7.84
N GLN A 110 -19.22 23.90 -8.21
CA GLN A 110 -20.46 24.55 -8.59
C GLN A 110 -21.19 25.17 -7.37
N PRO A 111 -22.13 26.12 -7.59
CA PRO A 111 -22.84 26.80 -6.51
C PRO A 111 -23.63 25.87 -5.57
N ASP A 112 -24.16 24.75 -6.08
CA ASP A 112 -24.87 23.72 -5.31
C ASP A 112 -23.93 22.80 -4.51
N GLY A 113 -22.64 22.79 -4.83
CA GLY A 113 -21.62 21.95 -4.20
C GLY A 113 -21.08 20.84 -5.10
N TYR A 114 -21.70 20.62 -6.26
CA TYR A 114 -21.26 19.64 -7.23
C TYR A 114 -19.82 19.90 -7.72
N LEU A 115 -19.04 18.84 -7.89
CA LEU A 115 -17.66 18.90 -8.38
C LEU A 115 -17.32 17.62 -9.15
N ASP A 116 -17.28 17.73 -10.47
CA ASP A 116 -16.74 16.73 -11.40
C ASP A 116 -16.44 17.45 -12.72
N THR A 117 -15.19 17.48 -13.16
CA THR A 117 -14.79 18.29 -14.32
C THR A 117 -15.39 17.77 -15.63
N TYR A 118 -15.56 16.45 -15.80
CA TYR A 118 -16.16 15.89 -17.01
C TYR A 118 -17.59 16.41 -17.18
N PHE A 119 -18.42 16.29 -16.15
CA PHE A 119 -19.79 16.76 -16.22
C PHE A 119 -19.90 18.28 -16.20
N ILE A 120 -18.97 19.02 -15.57
CA ILE A 120 -18.98 20.49 -15.65
C ILE A 120 -18.70 20.97 -17.09
N ILE A 121 -17.80 20.29 -17.82
CA ILE A 121 -17.30 20.76 -19.12
C ILE A 121 -18.08 20.18 -20.29
N GLU A 122 -18.29 18.87 -20.31
CA GLU A 122 -18.79 18.15 -21.50
C GLU A 122 -20.29 17.88 -21.44
N GLU A 123 -20.80 17.43 -20.29
CA GLU A 123 -22.19 16.96 -20.17
C GLU A 123 -22.92 17.52 -18.92
N PRO A 124 -23.06 18.85 -18.78
CA PRO A 124 -23.60 19.50 -17.56
C PRO A 124 -25.01 19.06 -17.17
N ASP A 125 -25.81 18.65 -18.14
CA ASP A 125 -27.19 18.19 -17.91
C ASP A 125 -27.29 16.69 -17.56
N LYS A 126 -26.17 15.96 -17.52
CA LYS A 126 -26.14 14.51 -17.30
C LYS A 126 -25.56 14.06 -15.96
N ARG A 127 -25.32 15.00 -15.04
CA ARG A 127 -24.90 14.70 -13.65
C ARG A 127 -25.80 13.61 -13.06
N TRP A 128 -25.19 12.61 -12.41
CA TRP A 128 -25.86 11.50 -11.72
C TRP A 128 -26.71 10.57 -12.59
N THR A 129 -26.67 10.69 -13.92
CA THR A 129 -27.48 9.84 -14.81
C THR A 129 -26.89 8.45 -15.03
N ASN A 130 -25.57 8.28 -14.80
CA ASN A 130 -24.87 7.02 -14.97
C ASN A 130 -23.86 6.76 -13.83
N VAL A 131 -24.39 6.63 -12.62
CA VAL A 131 -23.59 6.36 -11.39
C VAL A 131 -22.78 5.05 -11.48
N LEU A 132 -23.20 4.10 -12.33
CA LEU A 132 -22.51 2.81 -12.50
C LEU A 132 -21.13 2.96 -13.15
N GLU A 133 -21.02 3.78 -14.19
CA GLU A 133 -19.82 3.83 -15.05
C GLU A 133 -19.11 5.19 -15.01
N CYS A 134 -19.79 6.27 -14.62
CA CYS A 134 -19.25 7.63 -14.74
C CYS A 134 -18.55 8.16 -13.48
N HIS A 135 -18.36 7.33 -12.44
CA HIS A 135 -17.43 7.57 -11.33
C HIS A 135 -17.57 8.88 -10.53
N GLU A 136 -18.68 9.63 -10.66
CA GLU A 136 -18.89 10.91 -9.93
C GLU A 136 -18.74 10.72 -8.40
N LEU A 137 -19.38 9.70 -7.82
CA LEU A 137 -19.25 9.39 -6.38
C LEU A 137 -17.84 8.87 -6.00
N TYR A 138 -17.14 8.24 -6.95
CA TYR A 138 -15.77 7.75 -6.75
C TYR A 138 -14.77 8.91 -6.70
N CYS A 139 -14.86 9.86 -7.64
CA CYS A 139 -14.08 11.09 -7.65
C CYS A 139 -14.36 11.93 -6.40
N ALA A 140 -15.63 12.08 -6.02
CA ALA A 140 -16.01 12.78 -4.79
C ALA A 140 -15.42 12.12 -3.53
N GLY A 141 -15.47 10.78 -3.45
CA GLY A 141 -14.88 10.02 -2.34
C GLY A 141 -13.38 10.28 -2.19
N HIS A 142 -12.63 10.17 -3.29
CA HIS A 142 -11.19 10.45 -3.26
C HIS A 142 -10.86 11.90 -2.92
N PHE A 143 -11.66 12.87 -3.42
CA PHE A 143 -11.47 14.26 -3.04
C PHE A 143 -11.70 14.48 -1.54
N ILE A 144 -12.73 13.87 -0.97
CA ILE A 144 -13.02 13.94 0.48
C ILE A 144 -11.86 13.32 1.29
N GLU A 145 -11.32 12.17 0.88
CA GLU A 145 -10.14 11.56 1.52
C GLU A 145 -8.94 12.51 1.51
N GLY A 146 -8.61 13.07 0.34
CA GLY A 146 -7.53 14.03 0.16
C GLY A 146 -7.73 15.31 0.99
N ALA A 147 -8.95 15.83 1.01
CA ALA A 147 -9.31 17.02 1.79
C ALA A 147 -9.16 16.79 3.29
N VAL A 148 -9.62 15.65 3.81
CA VAL A 148 -9.47 15.28 5.23
C VAL A 148 -8.01 15.11 5.56
N ALA A 149 -7.22 14.40 4.74
CA ALA A 149 -5.79 14.24 4.97
C ALA A 149 -5.06 15.60 5.00
N TYR A 150 -5.37 16.50 4.06
CA TYR A 150 -4.73 17.81 4.01
C TYR A 150 -5.15 18.72 5.18
N TYR A 151 -6.44 18.71 5.56
CA TYR A 151 -6.94 19.44 6.73
C TYR A 151 -6.28 18.94 8.01
N LEU A 152 -6.22 17.63 8.21
CA LEU A 152 -5.58 17.01 9.38
C LEU A 152 -4.08 17.30 9.46
N ALA A 153 -3.42 17.55 8.32
CA ALA A 153 -2.00 17.90 8.25
C ALA A 153 -1.71 19.38 8.49
N THR A 154 -2.58 20.28 8.02
CA THR A 154 -2.31 21.72 7.91
C THR A 154 -3.22 22.61 8.77
N GLY A 155 -4.38 22.09 9.19
CA GLY A 155 -5.45 22.86 9.82
C GLY A 155 -6.20 23.80 8.86
N LYS A 156 -5.92 23.79 7.56
CA LYS A 156 -6.53 24.72 6.60
C LYS A 156 -7.95 24.31 6.23
N GLU A 157 -8.92 25.15 6.56
CA GLU A 157 -10.34 24.85 6.38
C GLU A 157 -10.85 24.94 4.94
N LYS A 158 -10.12 25.61 4.03
CA LYS A 158 -10.58 25.82 2.65
C LYS A 158 -10.96 24.51 1.96
N VAL A 159 -10.05 23.55 1.92
CA VAL A 159 -10.29 22.24 1.28
C VAL A 159 -11.37 21.44 2.02
N TYR A 160 -11.39 21.52 3.35
CA TYR A 160 -12.41 20.88 4.19
C TYR A 160 -13.81 21.40 3.87
N ASN A 161 -13.95 22.72 3.69
CA ASN A 161 -15.23 23.35 3.37
C ASN A 161 -15.72 22.99 1.96
N VAL A 162 -14.82 22.88 0.98
CA VAL A 162 -15.16 22.38 -0.38
C VAL A 162 -15.65 20.93 -0.30
N ALA A 163 -14.93 20.07 0.41
CA ALA A 163 -15.30 18.66 0.58
C ALA A 163 -16.63 18.49 1.34
N LYS A 164 -16.85 19.30 2.38
CA LYS A 164 -18.12 19.32 3.11
C LYS A 164 -19.27 19.73 2.20
N LYS A 165 -19.11 20.80 1.39
CA LYS A 165 -20.14 21.25 0.47
C LYS A 165 -20.48 20.20 -0.59
N LEU A 166 -19.47 19.46 -1.07
CA LEU A 166 -19.68 18.32 -1.97
C LEU A 166 -20.44 17.18 -1.29
N ALA A 167 -20.10 16.86 -0.04
CA ALA A 167 -20.82 15.85 0.74
C ALA A 167 -22.28 16.26 1.02
N ASP A 168 -22.51 17.53 1.38
CA ASP A 168 -23.85 18.10 1.59
C ASP A 168 -24.68 18.05 0.28
N HIS A 169 -24.06 18.33 -0.88
CA HIS A 169 -24.68 18.17 -2.20
C HIS A 169 -25.09 16.72 -2.45
N ILE A 170 -24.18 15.77 -2.20
CA ILE A 170 -24.43 14.34 -2.40
C ILE A 170 -25.56 13.85 -1.49
N ASP A 171 -25.58 14.25 -0.22
CA ASP A 171 -26.66 13.92 0.74
C ASP A 171 -28.02 14.49 0.29
N GLY A 172 -28.02 15.67 -0.36
CA GLY A 172 -29.20 16.27 -0.95
C GLY A 172 -29.74 15.55 -2.20
N VAL A 173 -28.89 14.78 -2.90
CA VAL A 173 -29.27 14.02 -4.11
C VAL A 173 -29.57 12.55 -3.80
N PHE A 174 -28.81 11.95 -2.89
CA PHE A 174 -28.85 10.54 -2.57
C PHE A 174 -29.10 10.32 -1.07
N GLY A 175 -30.20 9.66 -0.75
CA GLY A 175 -30.44 9.18 0.61
C GLY A 175 -31.82 8.57 0.76
N PRO A 176 -31.97 7.43 1.45
CA PRO A 176 -33.26 7.06 2.01
C PRO A 176 -33.53 7.96 3.21
N GLU A 177 -34.72 8.54 3.33
CA GLU A 177 -35.11 9.19 4.58
C GLU A 177 -34.87 8.22 5.77
N GLU A 178 -34.06 8.70 6.73
CA GLU A 178 -34.00 8.29 8.14
C GLU A 178 -33.38 6.92 8.51
N ARG A 179 -32.06 6.68 8.29
CA ARG A 179 -31.38 5.65 9.15
C ARG A 179 -29.84 5.57 9.27
N TRP A 180 -29.08 6.64 9.52
CA TRP A 180 -27.69 6.47 10.02
C TRP A 180 -27.29 7.45 11.12
N ARG A 181 -27.89 7.30 12.31
CA ARG A 181 -27.30 7.82 13.56
C ARG A 181 -27.09 6.69 14.54
N ARG A 182 -25.81 6.36 14.76
CA ARG A 182 -25.18 6.20 16.08
C ARG A 182 -23.81 5.56 15.92
N MET A 183 -22.81 6.13 16.58
CA MET A 183 -22.00 5.44 17.59
C MET A 183 -21.26 6.50 18.40
N GLY A 184 -21.64 6.63 19.67
CA GLY A 184 -20.92 7.45 20.64
C GLY A 184 -19.75 6.65 21.23
N TYR A 185 -18.61 7.31 21.37
CA TYR A 185 -17.43 6.75 22.02
C TYR A 185 -17.57 6.89 23.55
N THR A 186 -17.50 5.77 24.28
CA THR A 186 -17.35 5.79 25.74
C THR A 186 -15.88 5.69 26.11
N ARG A 187 -15.46 6.47 27.12
CA ARG A 187 -14.10 6.41 27.67
C ARG A 187 -13.97 5.20 28.59
N ALA A 188 -12.99 4.36 28.28
CA ALA A 188 -12.53 3.25 29.10
C ALA A 188 -11.08 3.51 29.55
N PRO A 189 -10.60 2.82 30.61
CA PRO A 189 -9.21 2.93 31.04
C PRO A 189 -8.20 2.58 29.93
N LEU A 190 -7.00 3.16 30.02
CA LEU A 190 -5.92 3.10 29.03
C LEU A 190 -5.27 1.69 29.00
N GLY A 191 -5.89 0.75 28.29
CA GLY A 191 -5.30 -0.55 27.99
C GLY A 191 -4.43 -0.49 26.72
N LEU A 192 -3.26 -1.14 26.74
CA LEU A 192 -2.43 -1.31 25.55
C LEU A 192 -2.75 -2.66 24.89
N ALA A 193 -3.21 -2.64 23.64
CA ALA A 193 -3.43 -3.85 22.85
C ALA A 193 -2.32 -4.03 21.82
N LEU A 194 -1.55 -5.10 21.97
CA LEU A 194 -0.39 -5.41 21.15
C LEU A 194 -0.72 -6.58 20.22
N ARG A 195 -0.78 -6.33 18.91
CA ARG A 195 -1.05 -7.39 17.94
C ARG A 195 0.06 -8.44 17.97
N ILE A 196 -0.32 -9.70 18.18
CA ILE A 196 0.54 -10.87 18.03
C ILE A 196 0.42 -11.37 16.59
N PRO A 197 1.46 -11.23 15.76
CA PRO A 197 1.38 -11.66 14.38
C PRO A 197 1.19 -13.18 14.29
N GLY A 198 0.16 -13.64 13.58
CA GLY A 198 -0.13 -15.08 13.44
C GLY A 198 1.01 -15.89 12.81
N TRP A 199 1.94 -15.25 12.11
CA TRP A 199 3.14 -15.91 11.61
C TRP A 199 4.19 -16.19 12.69
N SER A 200 4.15 -15.51 13.84
CA SER A 200 5.11 -15.70 14.93
C SER A 200 4.72 -16.92 15.75
N ARG A 201 5.60 -17.93 15.82
CA ARG A 201 5.38 -19.15 16.63
C ARG A 201 5.68 -18.88 18.12
N GLY A 202 4.90 -17.98 18.70
CA GLY A 202 5.08 -17.45 20.05
C GLY A 202 5.72 -16.06 20.05
N TYR A 203 5.68 -15.41 21.21
CA TYR A 203 6.28 -14.13 21.48
C TYR A 203 6.78 -14.09 22.93
N SER A 204 7.68 -13.18 23.26
CA SER A 204 8.00 -12.86 24.66
C SER A 204 7.68 -11.40 24.91
N LEU A 205 7.08 -11.12 26.06
CA LEU A 205 6.74 -9.79 26.51
C LEU A 205 7.54 -9.46 27.78
N ARG A 206 8.16 -8.29 27.80
CA ARG A 206 8.77 -7.72 29.01
C ARG A 206 8.24 -6.32 29.27
N VAL A 207 8.03 -6.00 30.55
CA VAL A 207 7.70 -4.65 31.02
C VAL A 207 8.78 -4.25 32.02
N ASN A 208 9.49 -3.15 31.74
CA ASN A 208 10.62 -2.67 32.54
C ASN A 208 11.66 -3.77 32.84
N GLY A 209 11.98 -4.57 31.82
CA GLY A 209 12.96 -5.68 31.91
C GLY A 209 12.41 -7.00 32.46
N GLU A 210 11.28 -7.01 33.16
CA GLU A 210 10.68 -8.21 33.73
C GLU A 210 9.81 -8.94 32.73
N THR A 211 9.92 -10.28 32.68
CA THR A 211 9.09 -11.10 31.80
C THR A 211 7.68 -11.22 32.38
N VAL A 212 6.67 -10.84 31.60
CA VAL A 212 5.26 -10.86 32.02
C VAL A 212 4.40 -11.61 31.02
N SER A 213 3.23 -12.06 31.47
CA SER A 213 2.15 -12.53 30.59
C SER A 213 1.19 -11.38 30.27
N ALA A 214 0.47 -11.49 29.15
CA ALA A 214 -0.64 -10.58 28.86
C ALA A 214 -1.75 -10.73 29.91
N ASP A 215 -2.43 -9.64 30.25
CA ASP A 215 -3.57 -9.68 31.18
C ASP A 215 -4.78 -10.36 30.53
N ARG A 216 -4.90 -10.21 29.20
CA ARG A 216 -5.90 -10.86 28.35
C ARG A 216 -5.30 -11.10 26.97
N GLU A 217 -5.52 -12.27 26.39
CA GLU A 217 -5.31 -12.49 24.96
C GLU A 217 -6.64 -12.64 24.25
N GLU A 218 -6.88 -11.82 23.22
CA GLU A 218 -8.15 -11.83 22.49
C GLU A 218 -7.90 -11.59 21.01
N LYS A 219 -8.39 -12.51 20.17
CA LYS A 219 -8.39 -12.39 18.69
C LYS A 219 -7.02 -11.96 18.11
N GLY A 220 -5.92 -12.49 18.66
CA GLY A 220 -4.56 -12.21 18.20
C GLY A 220 -3.96 -10.92 18.77
N PHE A 221 -4.51 -10.36 19.85
CA PHE A 221 -3.91 -9.27 20.61
C PHE A 221 -3.56 -9.72 22.02
N ALA A 222 -2.38 -9.32 22.49
CA ALA A 222 -1.99 -9.33 23.89
C ALA A 222 -2.36 -7.99 24.51
N CYS A 223 -3.32 -7.98 25.43
CA CYS A 223 -3.83 -6.80 26.10
C CYS A 223 -3.18 -6.65 27.47
N LEU A 224 -2.65 -5.45 27.74
CA LEU A 224 -2.11 -5.03 29.03
C LEU A 224 -3.02 -3.96 29.61
N MET A 225 -3.81 -4.37 30.60
CA MET A 225 -4.90 -3.60 31.21
C MET A 225 -4.47 -3.16 32.61
N ARG A 226 -3.54 -2.21 32.67
CA ARG A 226 -2.91 -1.77 33.92
C ARG A 226 -2.62 -0.27 33.90
N SER A 227 -2.36 0.28 35.08
CA SER A 227 -1.85 1.65 35.21
C SER A 227 -0.36 1.70 34.84
N TRP A 228 0.04 2.74 34.13
CA TRP A 228 1.41 2.91 33.66
C TRP A 228 2.08 4.07 34.41
N PRO A 229 3.30 3.88 34.95
CA PRO A 229 4.17 4.99 35.32
C PRO A 229 4.44 5.93 34.13
N GLU A 230 4.89 7.16 34.41
CA GLU A 230 5.19 8.17 33.37
C GLU A 230 6.14 7.63 32.30
N GLU A 231 7.14 6.84 32.70
CA GLU A 231 8.02 6.12 31.80
C GLU A 231 7.84 4.61 31.99
N THR A 232 7.54 3.91 30.89
CA THR A 232 7.48 2.44 30.87
C THR A 232 8.12 1.93 29.59
N GLU A 233 9.04 0.97 29.71
CA GLU A 233 9.57 0.23 28.57
C GLU A 233 8.80 -1.09 28.40
N ILE A 234 8.23 -1.29 27.21
CA ILE A 234 7.61 -2.56 26.82
C ILE A 234 8.41 -3.16 25.67
N THR A 235 9.05 -4.30 25.93
CA THR A 235 9.80 -5.04 24.92
C THR A 235 9.01 -6.25 24.45
N LEU A 236 8.65 -6.27 23.15
CA LEU A 236 8.12 -7.45 22.47
C LEU A 236 9.19 -8.09 21.60
N LYS A 237 9.33 -9.42 21.69
CA LYS A 237 10.14 -10.19 20.76
C LYS A 237 9.29 -11.19 20.02
N PHE A 238 9.32 -11.11 18.69
CA PHE A 238 8.69 -12.05 17.79
C PHE A 238 9.74 -12.98 17.17
N ARG A 239 9.34 -14.22 16.90
CA ARG A 239 10.21 -15.18 16.21
C ARG A 239 10.14 -14.95 14.71
N MET A 240 11.23 -14.43 14.13
CA MET A 240 11.39 -14.15 12.69
C MET A 240 11.99 -15.33 11.93
N GLU A 241 11.55 -16.56 12.25
CA GLU A 241 12.08 -17.79 11.64
C GLU A 241 11.70 -17.86 10.15
N ALA A 242 12.71 -18.01 9.28
CA ALA A 242 12.50 -18.34 7.89
C ALA A 242 11.96 -19.77 7.76
N ARG A 243 10.91 -19.97 6.96
CA ARG A 243 10.30 -21.28 6.78
C ARG A 243 9.63 -21.45 5.42
N PHE A 244 9.48 -22.71 5.04
CA PHE A 244 8.56 -23.11 3.98
C PHE A 244 7.12 -23.14 4.48
N ILE A 245 6.20 -22.70 3.63
CA ILE A 245 4.76 -22.83 3.81
C ILE A 245 4.13 -23.54 2.62
N LYS A 246 3.02 -24.23 2.87
CA LYS A 246 2.21 -24.89 1.84
C LYS A 246 0.82 -24.26 1.78
N ALA A 247 0.21 -24.26 0.60
CA ALA A 247 -1.18 -23.91 0.45
C ALA A 247 -2.10 -25.05 0.96
N SER A 248 -3.39 -24.73 1.16
CA SER A 248 -4.42 -25.76 1.33
C SER A 248 -4.48 -26.66 0.08
N GLN A 249 -4.82 -27.94 0.27
CA GLN A 249 -5.01 -28.90 -0.84
C GLN A 249 -6.06 -28.46 -1.87
N ASN A 250 -6.96 -27.56 -1.48
CA ASN A 250 -7.98 -27.00 -2.38
C ASN A 250 -7.39 -26.02 -3.40
N VAL A 251 -6.17 -25.52 -3.18
CA VAL A 251 -5.44 -24.65 -4.11
C VAL A 251 -4.63 -25.54 -5.06
N ARG A 252 -5.32 -26.10 -6.06
CA ARG A 252 -4.77 -27.11 -6.98
C ARG A 252 -3.48 -26.66 -7.69
N TYR A 253 -3.37 -25.38 -8.02
CA TYR A 253 -2.18 -24.81 -8.68
C TYR A 253 -0.90 -24.91 -7.85
N ASN A 254 -1.03 -25.00 -6.51
CA ASN A 254 0.11 -25.08 -5.58
C ASN A 254 0.34 -26.52 -5.06
N ALA A 255 -0.33 -27.52 -5.62
CA ALA A 255 -0.05 -28.91 -5.30
C ALA A 255 1.40 -29.25 -5.65
N GLY A 256 2.13 -29.89 -4.72
CA GLY A 256 3.55 -30.20 -4.90
C GLY A 256 4.47 -28.96 -4.91
N ARG A 257 4.00 -27.82 -4.40
CA ARG A 257 4.79 -26.58 -4.31
C ARG A 257 4.82 -26.01 -2.89
N ALA A 258 5.87 -25.22 -2.60
CA ALA A 258 6.01 -24.47 -1.36
C ALA A 258 6.45 -23.03 -1.64
N ALA A 259 6.12 -22.12 -0.73
CA ALA A 259 6.63 -20.75 -0.71
C ALA A 259 7.52 -20.55 0.51
N ILE A 260 8.46 -19.60 0.43
CA ILE A 260 9.32 -19.23 1.55
C ILE A 260 8.79 -17.94 2.19
N VAL A 261 8.73 -17.92 3.53
CA VAL A 261 8.39 -16.72 4.30
C VAL A 261 9.36 -16.51 5.45
N ARG A 262 9.59 -15.26 5.83
CA ARG A 262 10.32 -14.86 7.04
C ARG A 262 9.64 -13.66 7.68
N GLY A 263 9.09 -13.86 8.87
CA GLY A 263 8.24 -12.84 9.49
C GLY A 263 7.02 -12.53 8.61
N PRO A 264 6.73 -11.24 8.32
CA PRO A 264 5.64 -10.85 7.43
C PRO A 264 6.00 -10.93 5.94
N LEU A 265 7.24 -11.25 5.58
CA LEU A 265 7.73 -11.16 4.20
C LEU A 265 7.61 -12.50 3.48
N VAL A 266 7.01 -12.45 2.29
CA VAL A 266 7.05 -13.53 1.29
C VAL A 266 8.29 -13.35 0.42
N TYR A 267 8.90 -14.46 0.03
CA TYR A 267 10.11 -14.50 -0.80
C TYR A 267 9.81 -15.06 -2.19
N CYS A 268 10.65 -14.72 -3.16
CA CYS A 268 10.62 -15.24 -4.51
C CYS A 268 12.03 -15.59 -5.01
N LEU A 269 12.09 -16.48 -6.00
CA LEU A 269 13.27 -16.70 -6.82
C LEU A 269 13.22 -15.77 -8.02
N GLU A 270 14.37 -15.19 -8.38
CA GLU A 270 14.55 -14.45 -9.62
C GLU A 270 15.60 -15.14 -10.50
N GLU A 271 15.42 -15.05 -11.81
CA GLU A 271 16.39 -15.55 -12.80
C GLU A 271 17.80 -14.99 -12.56
N ALA A 272 17.90 -13.72 -12.16
CA ALA A 272 19.16 -13.05 -11.87
C ALA A 272 20.01 -13.76 -10.81
N ASP A 273 19.40 -14.49 -9.86
CA ASP A 273 20.12 -15.25 -8.83
C ASP A 273 20.19 -16.75 -9.11
N ASN A 274 19.29 -17.29 -9.93
CA ASN A 274 19.06 -18.74 -10.03
C ASN A 274 19.22 -19.30 -11.44
N GLY A 275 19.42 -18.44 -12.45
CA GLY A 275 19.44 -18.79 -13.88
C GLY A 275 18.04 -18.97 -14.48
N ALA A 276 17.98 -19.09 -15.80
CA ALA A 276 16.72 -19.26 -16.54
C ALA A 276 15.99 -20.58 -16.20
N TYR A 277 14.74 -20.70 -16.66
CA TYR A 277 13.88 -21.87 -16.49
C TYR A 277 13.68 -22.25 -15.02
N LEU A 278 13.11 -21.32 -14.25
CA LEU A 278 12.91 -21.48 -12.82
C LEU A 278 12.01 -22.68 -12.48
N ASP A 279 11.08 -23.08 -13.35
CA ASP A 279 10.23 -24.28 -13.15
C ASP A 279 11.01 -25.62 -13.19
N GLN A 280 12.27 -25.60 -13.65
CA GLN A 280 13.17 -26.75 -13.53
C GLN A 280 13.76 -26.91 -12.13
N ILE A 281 13.64 -25.89 -11.27
CA ILE A 281 14.15 -25.93 -9.91
C ILE A 281 13.09 -26.52 -8.97
N ALA A 282 13.49 -27.53 -8.20
CA ALA A 282 12.77 -28.00 -7.02
C ALA A 282 13.61 -27.76 -5.75
N VAL A 283 12.99 -27.24 -4.70
CA VAL A 283 13.63 -27.00 -3.40
C VAL A 283 13.42 -28.18 -2.45
N ASP A 284 14.36 -28.42 -1.54
CA ASP A 284 14.24 -29.39 -0.43
C ASP A 284 13.78 -28.66 0.84
N PRO A 285 12.49 -28.73 1.23
CA PRO A 285 12.00 -28.04 2.42
C PRO A 285 12.55 -28.60 3.72
N LYS A 286 13.05 -29.85 3.72
CA LYS A 286 13.64 -30.50 4.89
C LYS A 286 15.08 -30.07 5.13
N GLY A 287 15.75 -29.53 4.11
CA GLY A 287 17.11 -29.00 4.19
C GLY A 287 17.26 -27.70 4.96
N GLY A 288 16.15 -27.05 5.35
CA GLY A 288 16.16 -25.79 6.07
C GLY A 288 16.48 -24.58 5.18
N LEU A 289 16.60 -23.42 5.82
CA LEU A 289 16.89 -22.13 5.17
C LEU A 289 18.05 -21.44 5.87
N ALA A 290 19.03 -20.99 5.09
CA ALA A 290 20.13 -20.16 5.60
C ALA A 290 19.85 -18.68 5.29
N GLU A 291 20.11 -17.80 6.25
CA GLU A 291 19.97 -16.36 6.08
C GLU A 291 21.30 -15.73 5.64
N GLU A 292 21.25 -14.81 4.69
CA GLU A 292 22.41 -14.06 4.22
C GLU A 292 22.02 -12.58 4.05
N ALA A 293 22.88 -11.66 4.47
CA ALA A 293 22.68 -10.25 4.17
C ALA A 293 23.03 -9.99 2.70
N ASP A 294 22.11 -9.36 1.96
CA ASP A 294 22.30 -8.97 0.57
C ASP A 294 22.15 -7.45 0.43
N LEU A 295 23.28 -6.78 0.23
CA LEU A 295 23.37 -5.33 0.07
C LEU A 295 23.20 -4.88 -1.40
N SER A 296 23.10 -5.81 -2.34
CA SER A 296 22.88 -5.47 -3.76
C SER A 296 21.44 -5.03 -4.05
N MET A 297 20.50 -5.37 -3.17
CA MET A 297 19.11 -4.95 -3.28
C MET A 297 18.91 -3.52 -2.78
N PRO A 298 17.96 -2.75 -3.34
CA PRO A 298 17.64 -1.42 -2.84
C PRO A 298 17.32 -1.44 -1.33
N GLY A 299 18.17 -0.79 -0.54
CA GLY A 299 18.04 -0.67 0.93
C GLY A 299 18.53 -1.88 1.72
N GLY A 300 19.14 -2.86 1.05
CA GLY A 300 19.58 -4.12 1.64
C GLY A 300 18.42 -5.03 2.03
N CYS A 301 18.67 -6.34 2.04
CA CYS A 301 17.72 -7.31 2.56
C CYS A 301 18.41 -8.51 3.22
N ILE A 302 17.61 -9.36 3.85
CA ILE A 302 18.02 -10.71 4.21
C ILE A 302 17.56 -11.60 3.07
N ALA A 303 18.48 -12.18 2.31
CA ALA A 303 18.21 -13.23 1.34
C ALA A 303 18.16 -14.59 2.06
N LEU A 304 17.47 -15.55 1.45
CA LEU A 304 17.32 -16.90 1.97
C LEU A 304 17.88 -17.90 0.98
N LYS A 305 18.78 -18.76 1.45
CA LYS A 305 19.35 -19.86 0.68
C LYS A 305 18.69 -21.17 1.05
N ALA A 306 18.32 -21.95 0.04
CA ALA A 306 17.77 -23.29 0.16
C ALA A 306 18.56 -24.26 -0.71
N ARG A 307 18.67 -25.52 -0.28
CA ARG A 307 19.14 -26.58 -1.16
C ARG A 307 18.01 -26.96 -2.12
N GLY A 308 18.38 -27.33 -3.33
CA GLY A 308 17.45 -27.82 -4.32
C GLY A 308 18.15 -28.65 -5.37
N VAL A 309 17.37 -29.07 -6.36
CA VAL A 309 17.83 -29.72 -7.57
C VAL A 309 17.28 -28.98 -8.76
N ARG A 310 18.05 -28.93 -9.83
CA ARG A 310 17.61 -28.49 -11.15
C ARG A 310 17.45 -29.72 -12.03
N GLU A 311 16.24 -29.92 -12.51
CA GLU A 311 15.89 -30.99 -13.45
C GLU A 311 16.27 -30.56 -14.87
N LEU A 312 17.20 -31.28 -15.48
CA LEU A 312 17.68 -31.05 -16.84
C LEU A 312 17.29 -32.23 -17.73
N ALA A 313 16.83 -31.94 -18.93
CA ALA A 313 16.59 -32.92 -19.97
C ALA A 313 17.69 -32.84 -21.03
N GLN A 314 18.17 -33.98 -21.51
CA GLN A 314 18.95 -34.02 -22.75
C GLN A 314 17.99 -33.70 -23.90
N THR A 315 18.05 -32.47 -24.40
CA THR A 315 17.18 -32.02 -25.48
C THR A 315 18.00 -31.82 -26.75
N ASP A 316 17.49 -32.32 -27.86
CA ASP A 316 17.84 -31.81 -29.19
C ASP A 316 16.89 -30.64 -29.49
N ALA A 317 17.41 -29.55 -30.05
CA ALA A 317 16.69 -28.28 -30.19
C ALA A 317 15.41 -28.41 -31.04
N ASP A 318 15.36 -29.40 -31.92
CA ASP A 318 14.26 -29.62 -32.87
C ASP A 318 13.18 -30.62 -32.38
N THR A 319 13.33 -31.22 -31.19
CA THR A 319 12.41 -32.26 -30.69
C THR A 319 11.51 -31.76 -29.55
N LEU A 320 10.21 -31.57 -29.84
CA LEU A 320 9.22 -31.09 -28.87
C LEU A 320 8.80 -32.12 -27.81
N TYR A 321 8.76 -33.41 -28.15
CA TYR A 321 8.37 -34.51 -27.26
C TYR A 321 9.37 -35.67 -27.35
N MET A 322 9.82 -36.18 -26.21
CA MET A 322 10.78 -37.28 -26.13
C MET A 322 10.42 -38.24 -24.99
N PRO A 323 10.90 -39.50 -25.01
CA PRO A 323 10.74 -40.42 -23.90
C PRO A 323 11.24 -39.82 -22.59
N TYR A 324 10.58 -40.15 -21.48
CA TYR A 324 10.94 -39.62 -20.17
C TYR A 324 12.39 -39.99 -19.79
N GLY A 325 13.20 -38.96 -19.57
CA GLY A 325 14.57 -39.07 -19.09
C GLY A 325 15.09 -37.69 -18.68
N SER A 326 15.48 -37.54 -17.41
CA SER A 326 16.10 -36.33 -16.89
C SER A 326 17.24 -36.71 -15.93
N TYR A 327 18.17 -35.78 -15.76
CA TYR A 327 19.16 -35.85 -14.70
C TYR A 327 19.03 -34.61 -13.83
N GLU A 328 19.51 -34.72 -12.59
CA GLU A 328 19.41 -33.65 -11.61
C GLU A 328 20.79 -33.14 -11.25
N GLU A 329 20.91 -31.81 -11.25
CA GLU A 329 22.07 -31.14 -10.70
C GLU A 329 21.71 -30.49 -9.38
N ALA A 330 22.54 -30.70 -8.36
CA ALA A 330 22.37 -30.05 -7.08
C ALA A 330 22.60 -28.54 -7.23
N VAL A 331 21.68 -27.74 -6.71
CA VAL A 331 21.76 -26.28 -6.75
C VAL A 331 21.53 -25.68 -5.37
N THR A 332 22.18 -24.54 -5.11
CA THR A 332 21.79 -23.66 -4.01
C THR A 332 20.93 -22.56 -4.56
N VAL A 333 19.67 -22.57 -4.17
CA VAL A 333 18.66 -21.59 -4.56
C VAL A 333 18.78 -20.38 -3.67
N LYS A 334 18.69 -19.18 -4.25
CA LYS A 334 18.65 -17.91 -3.51
C LYS A 334 17.31 -17.22 -3.74
N ALA A 335 16.62 -16.93 -2.65
CA ALA A 335 15.34 -16.23 -2.63
C ALA A 335 15.49 -14.83 -2.00
N VAL A 336 14.83 -13.84 -2.58
CA VAL A 336 14.79 -12.45 -2.10
C VAL A 336 13.36 -12.04 -1.71
N PRO A 337 13.16 -11.03 -0.85
CA PRO A 337 11.81 -10.54 -0.53
C PRO A 337 11.03 -10.13 -1.78
N TYR A 338 9.79 -10.60 -1.90
CA TYR A 338 8.96 -10.43 -3.10
C TYR A 338 8.80 -8.97 -3.55
N PHE A 339 8.68 -8.03 -2.61
CA PHE A 339 8.51 -6.62 -2.92
C PHE A 339 9.75 -5.98 -3.57
N LEU A 340 10.92 -6.64 -3.53
CA LEU A 340 12.16 -6.18 -4.14
C LEU A 340 12.42 -6.77 -5.52
N ARG A 341 11.56 -7.66 -6.02
CA ARG A 341 11.72 -8.27 -7.35
C ARG A 341 11.79 -7.21 -8.45
N ASN A 342 12.36 -7.57 -9.60
CA ASN A 342 12.45 -6.77 -10.81
C ASN A 342 13.18 -5.43 -10.65
N ASN A 343 14.08 -5.33 -9.66
CA ASN A 343 14.97 -4.18 -9.48
C ASN A 343 16.39 -4.43 -10.06
N ARG A 344 16.62 -5.57 -10.72
CA ARG A 344 17.95 -6.01 -11.23
C ARG A 344 17.92 -6.43 -12.69
N GLY A 345 16.95 -5.92 -13.45
CA GLY A 345 16.72 -6.28 -14.85
C GLY A 345 15.56 -7.26 -15.02
N ARG A 346 15.19 -7.47 -16.29
CA ARG A 346 14.10 -8.36 -16.71
C ARG A 346 14.55 -9.82 -16.60
N GLY A 347 13.69 -10.67 -16.06
CA GLY A 347 13.89 -12.12 -16.00
C GLY A 347 12.70 -12.85 -15.39
N GLU A 348 12.76 -14.17 -15.34
CA GLU A 348 11.76 -15.02 -14.69
C GLU A 348 11.67 -14.75 -13.18
N MET A 349 10.50 -15.01 -12.59
CA MET A 349 10.26 -14.95 -11.14
C MET A 349 9.24 -16.00 -10.71
N GLN A 350 9.51 -16.70 -9.60
CA GLN A 350 8.52 -17.56 -8.96
C GLN A 350 8.46 -17.41 -7.43
N VAL A 351 7.24 -17.45 -6.88
CA VAL A 351 6.99 -17.52 -5.42
C VAL A 351 6.77 -18.95 -4.96
N TRP A 352 6.06 -19.75 -5.74
CA TRP A 352 5.70 -21.13 -5.41
C TRP A 352 6.60 -22.09 -6.17
N MET A 353 7.60 -22.64 -5.47
CA MET A 353 8.62 -23.53 -6.03
C MET A 353 8.18 -24.98 -5.92
N ARG A 354 8.52 -25.82 -6.90
CA ARG A 354 8.36 -27.27 -6.79
C ARG A 354 9.14 -27.76 -5.55
N ILE A 355 8.62 -28.77 -4.86
CA ILE A 355 9.33 -29.41 -3.75
C ILE A 355 9.81 -30.79 -4.14
N LYS A 356 10.97 -31.19 -3.60
CA LYS A 356 11.47 -32.55 -3.70
C LYS A 356 11.92 -33.09 -2.35
#